data_AF-A0A936W4Y8-F1
#
_entry.id   AF-A0A936W4Y8-F1
#
_cell.length_a   1.000
_cell.length_b   1.000
_cell.length_c   1.000
_cell.angle_alpha   90.00
_cell.angle_beta   90.00
_cell.angle_gamma   90.00
#
_symmetry.space_group_name_H-M   'P 1'
#
loop_
_entity.id
_entity.type
_entity.pdbx_description
1 polymer ?
#
loop_
_entity_poly.entity_id
_entity_poly.type
_entity_poly.pdbx_seq_one_letter_code
_entity_poly.pdbx_strand_id
1 'polypeptide(L)'
;MIAYREKELIDLDPKVALVLKGINQQADKLHKYSVQVEEAHAAGMRAIELVRGCEQNLIEAQLMGQRDMWGSKYQGTGHRKHDAIDRARDLAYRSRHELIRFGNELQDVFKGMQLDVNMTIEDFGRFTDVFFDNLITDYLIQQKISKSLVNVNGTRQRLDYIMLSVDSERGVIREKLERLEEERKKIVVSS
;
A
#
# COMPACT_ATOMS: atom_id res chain seq x y z
N MET A 1 -9.81 -29.27 24.15
CA MET A 1 -11.11 -29.49 24.83
C MET A 1 -12.27 -28.97 23.97
N ILE A 2 -12.28 -27.69 23.57
CA ILE A 2 -13.37 -27.10 22.74
C ILE A 2 -13.51 -27.77 21.36
N ALA A 3 -12.43 -27.97 20.60
CA ALA A 3 -12.49 -28.59 19.27
C ALA A 3 -12.99 -30.05 19.28
N TYR A 4 -12.76 -30.78 20.39
CA TYR A 4 -13.24 -32.16 20.54
C TYR A 4 -14.76 -32.18 20.81
N ARG A 5 -15.23 -31.27 21.69
CA ARG A 5 -16.66 -31.09 21.98
C ARG A 5 -17.44 -30.63 20.76
N GLU A 6 -16.88 -29.71 19.97
CA GLU A 6 -17.49 -29.26 18.72
C GLU A 6 -17.70 -30.41 17.74
N LYS A 7 -16.71 -31.28 17.58
CA LYS A 7 -16.79 -32.46 16.70
C LYS A 7 -17.88 -33.43 17.16
N GLU A 8 -17.97 -33.67 18.46
CA GLU A 8 -19.01 -34.49 19.09
C GLU A 8 -20.41 -33.89 18.86
N LEU A 9 -20.60 -32.59 19.07
CA LEU A 9 -21.89 -31.91 18.86
C LEU A 9 -22.34 -31.93 17.40
N ILE A 10 -21.41 -31.84 16.45
CA ILE A 10 -21.70 -31.93 15.01
C ILE A 10 -22.26 -33.32 14.63
N ASP A 11 -21.82 -34.38 15.31
CA ASP A 11 -22.25 -35.75 15.04
C ASP A 11 -23.56 -36.12 15.76
N LEU A 12 -23.84 -35.50 16.91
CA LEU A 12 -24.96 -35.87 17.79
C LEU A 12 -26.23 -35.02 17.62
N ASP A 13 -26.12 -33.73 17.30
CA ASP A 13 -27.27 -32.83 17.16
C ASP A 13 -27.29 -32.16 15.77
N PRO A 14 -28.18 -32.60 14.85
CA PRO A 14 -28.28 -32.04 13.51
C PRO A 14 -28.56 -30.54 13.45
N LYS A 15 -29.26 -29.96 14.44
CA LYS A 15 -29.56 -28.53 14.48
C LYS A 15 -28.32 -27.74 14.90
N VAL A 16 -27.64 -28.17 15.96
CA VAL A 16 -26.38 -27.54 16.40
C VAL A 16 -25.30 -27.67 15.31
N ALA A 17 -25.22 -28.84 14.66
CA ALA A 17 -24.33 -29.09 13.54
C ALA A 17 -24.56 -28.12 12.37
N LEU A 18 -25.82 -27.82 12.02
CA LEU A 18 -26.15 -26.89 10.95
C LEU A 18 -25.67 -25.47 11.27
N VAL A 19 -25.90 -25.00 12.49
CA VAL A 19 -25.47 -23.66 12.93
C VAL A 19 -23.95 -23.56 12.95
N LEU A 20 -23.25 -24.53 13.56
CA LEU A 20 -21.79 -24.53 13.62
C LEU A 20 -21.15 -24.60 12.23
N LYS A 21 -21.70 -25.40 11.31
CA LYS A 21 -21.25 -25.42 9.91
C LYS A 21 -21.44 -24.07 9.23
N GLY A 22 -22.56 -23.38 9.48
CA GLY A 22 -22.80 -22.04 8.97
C GLY A 22 -21.78 -21.02 9.47
N ILE A 23 -21.50 -21.01 10.77
CA ILE A 23 -20.48 -20.12 11.38
C ILE A 23 -19.10 -20.43 10.80
N ASN A 24 -18.70 -21.71 10.74
CA ASN A 24 -17.40 -22.10 10.20
C ASN A 24 -17.24 -21.70 8.73
N GLN A 25 -18.28 -21.88 7.91
CA GLN A 25 -18.26 -21.42 6.51
C GLN A 25 -18.14 -19.89 6.38
N GLN A 26 -18.78 -19.13 7.28
CA GLN A 26 -18.65 -17.67 7.29
C GLN A 26 -17.24 -17.25 7.74
N ALA A 27 -16.70 -17.89 8.77
CA ALA A 27 -15.35 -17.65 9.25
C ALA A 27 -14.30 -17.97 8.17
N ASP A 28 -14.45 -19.08 7.44
CA ASP A 28 -13.55 -19.45 6.33
C ASP A 28 -13.55 -18.40 5.22
N LYS A 29 -14.72 -17.85 4.88
CA LYS A 29 -14.83 -16.76 3.89
C LYS A 29 -14.16 -15.49 4.39
N LEU A 30 -14.39 -15.12 5.65
CA LEU A 30 -13.76 -13.93 6.25
C LEU A 30 -12.25 -14.09 6.39
N HIS A 31 -11.74 -15.29 6.72
CA HIS A 31 -10.31 -15.54 6.78
C HIS A 31 -9.65 -15.38 5.41
N LYS A 32 -10.25 -15.93 4.35
CA LYS A 32 -9.76 -15.72 2.98
C LYS A 32 -9.72 -14.24 2.62
N TYR A 33 -10.79 -13.51 2.95
CA TYR A 33 -10.86 -12.08 2.71
C TYR A 33 -9.81 -11.31 3.55
N SER A 34 -9.61 -11.70 4.82
CA SER A 34 -8.57 -11.13 5.69
C SER A 34 -7.18 -11.26 5.08
N VAL A 35 -6.86 -12.40 4.44
CA VAL A 35 -5.57 -12.59 3.76
C VAL A 35 -5.42 -11.57 2.63
N GLN A 36 -6.44 -11.40 1.80
CA GLN A 36 -6.42 -10.43 0.69
C GLN A 36 -6.21 -8.99 1.19
N VAL A 37 -6.86 -8.62 2.30
CA VAL A 37 -6.68 -7.28 2.89
C VAL A 37 -5.28 -7.08 3.47
N GLU A 38 -4.69 -8.11 4.08
CA GLU A 38 -3.31 -8.04 4.57
C GLU A 38 -2.29 -7.98 3.41
N GLU A 39 -2.53 -8.68 2.30
CA GLU A 39 -1.72 -8.59 1.08
C GLU A 39 -1.77 -7.18 0.47
N ALA A 40 -2.97 -6.60 0.37
CA ALA A 40 -3.15 -5.22 -0.07
C ALA A 40 -2.44 -4.23 0.86
N HIS A 41 -2.61 -4.38 2.18
CA HIS A 41 -1.92 -3.54 3.16
C HIS A 41 -0.39 -3.64 3.03
N ALA A 42 0.15 -4.84 2.88
CA ALA A 42 1.58 -5.06 2.73
C ALA A 42 2.13 -4.42 1.45
N ALA A 43 1.42 -4.55 0.32
CA ALA A 43 1.79 -3.91 -0.94
C ALA A 43 1.72 -2.37 -0.83
N GLY A 44 0.65 -1.84 -0.22
CA GLY A 44 0.47 -0.40 -0.01
C GLY A 44 1.55 0.22 0.88
N MET A 45 1.92 -0.46 1.96
CA MET A 45 3.04 -0.03 2.83
C MET A 45 4.36 0.05 2.08
N ARG A 46 4.68 -0.95 1.25
CA ARG A 46 5.90 -0.92 0.42
C ARG A 46 5.86 0.19 -0.62
N ALA A 47 4.71 0.40 -1.26
CA ALA A 47 4.56 1.50 -2.22
C ALA A 47 4.81 2.86 -1.55
N ILE A 48 4.21 3.10 -0.38
CA ILE A 48 4.42 4.34 0.38
C ILE A 48 5.89 4.54 0.77
N GLU A 49 6.56 3.48 1.24
CA GLU A 49 7.97 3.55 1.61
C GLU A 49 8.84 3.99 0.43
N LEU A 50 8.65 3.38 -0.74
CA LEU A 50 9.42 3.70 -1.94
C LEU A 50 9.12 5.11 -2.47
N VAL A 51 7.84 5.50 -2.47
CA VAL A 51 7.40 6.85 -2.89
C VAL A 51 8.00 7.92 -1.97
N ARG A 52 8.00 7.70 -0.65
CA ARG A 52 8.65 8.60 0.32
C ARG A 52 10.17 8.65 0.12
N GLY A 53 10.80 7.52 -0.18
CA GLY A 53 12.21 7.47 -0.53
C GLY A 53 12.53 8.28 -1.77
N CYS A 54 11.69 8.19 -2.81
CA CYS A 54 11.80 9.01 -4.02
C CYS A 54 11.68 10.50 -3.70
N GLU A 55 10.65 10.88 -2.92
CA GLU A 55 10.44 12.26 -2.45
C GLU A 55 11.68 12.81 -1.73
N GLN A 56 12.23 12.04 -0.79
CA GLN A 56 13.38 12.46 0.01
C GLN A 56 14.64 12.70 -0.84
N ASN A 57 14.90 11.85 -1.83
CA ASN A 57 16.04 12.02 -2.73
C ASN A 57 15.83 13.20 -3.71
N LEU A 58 14.60 13.45 -4.15
CA LEU A 58 14.27 14.65 -4.93
C LEU A 58 14.46 15.94 -4.12
N ILE A 59 14.06 15.96 -2.84
CA ILE A 59 14.31 17.08 -1.91
C ILE A 59 15.82 17.29 -1.74
N GLU A 60 16.60 16.22 -1.54
CA GLU A 60 18.06 16.29 -1.43
C GLU A 60 18.68 16.93 -2.69
N ALA A 61 18.29 16.45 -3.88
CA ALA A 61 18.74 16.99 -5.16
C ALA A 61 18.35 18.46 -5.36
N GLN A 62 17.17 18.87 -4.90
CA GLN A 62 16.70 20.26 -4.96
C GLN A 62 17.57 21.16 -4.07
N LEU A 63 17.78 20.78 -2.81
CA LEU A 63 18.58 21.53 -1.84
C LEU A 63 20.05 21.64 -2.25
N MET A 64 20.60 20.62 -2.90
CA MET A 64 21.96 20.66 -3.43
C MET A 64 22.07 21.63 -4.61
N GLY A 65 21.13 21.60 -5.56
CA GLY A 65 21.19 22.52 -6.69
C GLY A 65 20.84 23.98 -6.32
N GLN A 66 20.04 24.22 -5.29
CA GLN A 66 19.86 25.58 -4.74
C GLN A 66 21.16 26.14 -4.13
N ARG A 67 21.94 25.29 -3.46
CA ARG A 67 23.27 25.66 -2.94
C ARG A 67 24.25 26.01 -4.07
N ASP A 68 24.23 25.27 -5.17
CA ASP A 68 25.06 25.57 -6.36
C ASP A 68 24.73 26.94 -6.98
N MET A 69 23.47 27.39 -6.89
CA MET A 69 23.01 28.67 -7.46
C MET A 69 23.31 29.89 -6.57
N TRP A 70 23.37 29.73 -5.24
CA TRP A 70 23.50 30.84 -4.28
C TRP A 70 24.92 31.08 -3.74
N GLY A 71 25.88 30.17 -3.95
CA GLY A 71 27.22 30.39 -3.41
C GLY A 71 28.32 29.58 -4.08
N SER A 72 29.21 30.29 -4.78
CA SER A 72 30.58 29.88 -5.13
C SER A 72 30.73 28.68 -6.09
N LYS A 73 31.78 28.72 -6.91
CA LYS A 73 32.30 27.66 -7.78
C LYS A 73 32.72 26.39 -7.01
N TYR A 74 31.82 25.74 -6.26
CA TYR A 74 32.11 24.48 -5.58
C TYR A 74 31.94 23.32 -6.56
N GLN A 75 33.05 22.87 -7.16
CA GLN A 75 33.09 21.77 -8.12
C GLN A 75 32.76 20.38 -7.53
N GLY A 76 32.35 20.28 -6.26
CA GLY A 76 32.19 19.01 -5.53
C GLY A 76 30.75 18.57 -5.21
N THR A 77 29.74 19.41 -5.43
CA THR A 77 28.31 19.12 -5.14
C THR A 77 27.60 18.41 -6.29
N GLY A 78 28.11 18.54 -7.52
CA GLY A 78 27.56 17.92 -8.72
C GLY A 78 27.38 16.40 -8.57
N HIS A 79 28.40 15.70 -8.07
CA HIS A 79 28.35 14.25 -7.89
C HIS A 79 27.24 13.82 -6.92
N ARG A 80 27.13 14.48 -5.76
CA ARG A 80 26.09 14.17 -4.77
C ARG A 80 24.67 14.46 -5.28
N LYS A 81 24.51 15.54 -6.05
CA LYS A 81 23.23 15.88 -6.70
C LYS A 81 22.85 14.81 -7.72
N HIS A 82 23.80 14.37 -8.55
CA HIS A 82 23.57 13.30 -9.53
C HIS A 82 23.23 11.98 -8.83
N ASP A 83 23.96 11.61 -7.76
CA ASP A 83 23.65 10.41 -6.96
C ASP A 83 22.24 10.44 -6.38
N ALA A 84 21.81 11.59 -5.83
CA ALA A 84 20.45 11.74 -5.31
C ALA A 84 19.39 11.62 -6.41
N ILE A 85 19.64 12.19 -7.60
CA ILE A 85 18.75 12.05 -8.76
C ILE A 85 18.69 10.59 -9.22
N ASP A 86 19.81 9.89 -9.29
CA ASP A 86 19.88 8.49 -9.71
C ASP A 86 19.17 7.57 -8.70
N ARG A 87 19.32 7.82 -7.39
CA ARG A 87 18.56 7.13 -6.34
C ARG A 87 17.06 7.41 -6.44
N ALA A 88 16.67 8.67 -6.66
CA ALA A 88 15.27 9.03 -6.86
C ALA A 88 14.68 8.27 -8.07
N ARG A 89 15.45 8.11 -9.14
CA ARG A 89 15.05 7.36 -10.34
C ARG A 89 14.81 5.88 -10.05
N ASP A 90 15.76 5.20 -9.41
CA ASP A 90 15.62 3.80 -9.02
C ASP A 90 14.38 3.58 -8.14
N LEU A 91 14.23 4.43 -7.13
CA LEU A 91 13.08 4.36 -6.22
C LEU A 91 11.77 4.61 -6.94
N ALA A 92 11.74 5.50 -7.94
CA ALA A 92 10.53 5.74 -8.71
C ALA A 92 10.16 4.54 -9.58
N TYR A 93 11.11 3.88 -10.25
CA TYR A 93 10.84 2.64 -10.99
C TYR A 93 10.31 1.53 -10.08
N ARG A 94 10.92 1.37 -8.90
CA ARG A 94 10.45 0.38 -7.91
C ARG A 94 9.08 0.74 -7.34
N SER A 95 8.82 2.03 -7.11
CA SER A 95 7.52 2.52 -6.68
C SER A 95 6.44 2.14 -7.69
N ARG A 96 6.68 2.33 -8.99
CA ARG A 96 5.72 1.96 -10.04
C ARG A 96 5.33 0.49 -9.98
N HIS A 97 6.29 -0.41 -9.77
CA HIS A 97 6.03 -1.83 -9.60
C HIS A 97 5.13 -2.12 -8.39
N GLU A 98 5.46 -1.59 -7.21
CA GLU A 98 4.65 -1.82 -6.01
C GLU A 98 3.28 -1.13 -6.08
N LEU A 99 3.15 0.00 -6.79
CA LEU A 99 1.86 0.65 -7.01
C LEU A 99 0.94 -0.19 -7.89
N ILE A 100 1.46 -0.80 -8.96
CA ILE A 100 0.70 -1.75 -9.80
C ILE A 100 0.26 -2.94 -8.96
N ARG A 101 1.20 -3.51 -8.19
CA ARG A 101 0.90 -4.63 -7.30
C ARG A 101 -0.20 -4.26 -6.30
N PHE A 102 -0.06 -3.12 -5.61
CA PHE A 102 -1.07 -2.64 -4.67
C PHE A 102 -2.44 -2.45 -5.32
N GLY A 103 -2.47 -1.88 -6.54
CA GLY A 103 -3.70 -1.75 -7.32
C GLY A 103 -4.36 -3.09 -7.63
N ASN A 104 -3.58 -4.13 -7.94
CA ASN A 104 -4.11 -5.48 -8.17
C ASN A 104 -4.69 -6.08 -6.88
N GLU A 105 -3.97 -6.01 -5.75
CA GLU A 105 -4.47 -6.54 -4.48
C GLU A 105 -5.77 -5.82 -4.03
N LEU A 106 -5.86 -4.50 -4.27
CA LEU A 106 -7.05 -3.73 -3.96
C LEU A 106 -8.30 -4.14 -4.76
N GLN A 107 -8.15 -4.70 -5.96
CA GLN A 107 -9.29 -5.21 -6.74
C GLN A 107 -9.98 -6.38 -6.03
N ASP A 108 -9.21 -7.21 -5.33
CA ASP A 108 -9.75 -8.32 -4.56
C ASP A 108 -10.42 -7.85 -3.26
N VAL A 109 -9.92 -6.76 -2.66
CA VAL A 109 -10.48 -6.18 -1.42
C VAL A 109 -11.76 -5.40 -1.70
N PHE A 110 -11.74 -4.47 -2.66
CA PHE A 110 -12.83 -3.52 -2.90
C PHE A 110 -13.60 -3.82 -4.19
N LYS A 111 -13.97 -5.09 -4.42
CA LYS A 111 -14.71 -5.52 -5.62
C LYS A 111 -15.88 -4.58 -5.94
N GLY A 112 -15.76 -3.83 -7.03
CA GLY A 112 -16.80 -2.89 -7.50
C GLY A 112 -16.67 -1.44 -7.03
N MET A 113 -15.69 -1.12 -6.18
CA MET A 113 -15.31 0.26 -5.86
C MET A 113 -14.17 0.66 -6.79
N GLN A 114 -14.39 1.65 -7.66
CA GLN A 114 -13.29 2.29 -8.39
C GLN A 114 -12.47 3.12 -7.40
N LEU A 115 -11.57 2.47 -6.67
CA LEU A 115 -10.46 3.19 -6.06
C LEU A 115 -9.59 3.70 -7.18
N ASP A 116 -9.25 4.99 -7.14
CA ASP A 116 -8.56 5.70 -8.21
C ASP A 116 -7.04 5.39 -8.25
N VAL A 117 -6.71 4.12 -8.09
CA VAL A 117 -5.34 3.59 -8.03
C VAL A 117 -4.73 3.63 -9.42
N ASN A 118 -5.51 3.34 -10.46
CA ASN A 118 -5.05 3.42 -11.84
C ASN A 118 -4.63 4.85 -12.20
N MET A 119 -5.42 5.87 -11.83
CA MET A 119 -5.00 7.26 -12.00
C MET A 119 -3.77 7.60 -11.14
N THR A 120 -3.68 7.05 -9.93
CA THR A 120 -2.50 7.24 -9.06
C THR A 120 -1.23 6.66 -9.69
N ILE A 121 -1.31 5.47 -10.30
CA ILE A 121 -0.21 4.84 -11.05
C ILE A 121 0.14 5.65 -12.29
N GLU A 122 -0.86 6.10 -13.05
CA GLU A 122 -0.65 6.91 -14.26
C GLU A 122 -0.02 8.27 -13.94
N ASP A 123 -0.53 8.99 -12.95
CA ASP A 123 0.00 10.29 -12.52
C ASP A 123 1.44 10.14 -12.01
N PHE A 124 1.73 9.05 -11.29
CA PHE A 124 3.08 8.72 -10.86
C PHE A 124 4.00 8.37 -12.05
N GLY A 125 3.51 7.54 -12.99
CA GLY A 125 4.26 7.13 -14.18
C GLY A 125 4.59 8.30 -15.13
N ARG A 126 3.66 9.25 -15.29
CA ARG A 126 3.86 10.41 -16.16
C ARG A 126 5.03 11.28 -15.72
N PHE A 127 5.25 11.47 -14.42
CA PHE A 127 6.42 12.23 -14.00
C PHE A 127 7.70 11.40 -14.15
N THR A 128 7.69 10.09 -13.88
CA THR A 128 8.91 9.28 -14.03
C THR A 128 9.43 9.28 -15.46
N ASP A 129 8.53 9.11 -16.42
CA ASP A 129 8.89 8.97 -17.83
C ASP A 129 9.35 10.34 -18.40
N VAL A 130 8.63 11.43 -18.09
CA VAL A 130 8.99 12.79 -18.59
C VAL A 130 10.22 13.39 -17.88
N PHE A 131 10.39 13.12 -16.58
CA PHE A 131 11.47 13.69 -15.77
C PHE A 131 12.80 13.01 -16.07
N PHE A 132 12.88 11.67 -15.92
CA PHE A 132 14.15 10.95 -15.94
C PHE A 132 14.72 10.75 -17.35
N ASP A 133 13.89 10.67 -18.39
CA ASP A 133 14.36 10.54 -19.78
C ASP A 133 15.10 11.80 -20.27
N ASN A 134 14.78 12.97 -19.71
CA ASN A 134 15.31 14.27 -20.15
C ASN A 134 16.28 14.93 -19.14
N LEU A 135 16.79 14.19 -18.16
CA LEU A 135 17.65 14.72 -17.09
C LEU A 135 19.14 14.82 -17.46
N ILE A 136 19.58 14.12 -18.51
CA ILE A 136 21.02 14.02 -18.86
C ILE A 136 21.57 15.31 -19.48
N THR A 137 20.73 16.26 -19.91
CA THR A 137 21.19 17.40 -20.75
C THR A 137 20.76 18.83 -20.34
N ASP A 138 19.87 19.04 -19.36
CA ASP A 138 19.12 20.32 -19.31
C ASP A 138 19.49 21.32 -18.20
N TYR A 139 19.59 22.60 -18.60
CA TYR A 139 19.63 23.81 -17.76
C TYR A 139 18.43 23.94 -16.78
N LEU A 140 17.33 23.19 -17.00
CA LEU A 140 16.08 23.29 -16.24
C LEU A 140 15.89 22.21 -15.16
N ILE A 141 16.94 21.48 -14.77
CA ILE A 141 16.87 20.40 -13.75
C ILE A 141 16.11 20.82 -12.49
N GLN A 142 16.31 22.04 -11.98
CA GLN A 142 15.64 22.49 -10.75
C GLN A 142 14.12 22.65 -10.92
N GLN A 143 13.64 23.20 -12.04
CA GLN A 143 12.20 23.29 -12.32
C GLN A 143 11.57 21.91 -12.48
N LYS A 144 12.30 21.00 -13.13
CA LYS A 144 11.89 19.60 -13.29
C LYS A 144 11.77 18.91 -11.92
N ILE A 145 12.75 19.08 -11.02
CA ILE A 145 12.71 18.51 -9.66
C ILE A 145 11.48 19.03 -8.90
N SER A 146 11.20 20.34 -8.96
CA SER A 146 10.03 20.92 -8.30
C SER A 146 8.71 20.33 -8.80
N LYS A 147 8.57 20.11 -10.12
CA LYS A 147 7.37 19.47 -10.68
C LYS A 147 7.25 18.00 -10.24
N SER A 148 8.35 17.26 -10.23
CA SER A 148 8.37 15.87 -9.74
C SER A 148 7.96 15.79 -8.27
N LEU A 149 8.44 16.71 -7.43
CA LEU A 149 8.03 16.77 -6.02
C LEU A 149 6.52 16.97 -5.84
N VAL A 150 5.90 17.86 -6.64
CA VAL A 150 4.44 18.04 -6.60
C VAL A 150 3.71 16.74 -6.94
N ASN A 151 4.14 16.03 -7.99
CA ASN A 151 3.51 14.77 -8.40
C ASN A 151 3.71 13.65 -7.37
N VAL A 152 4.96 13.45 -6.90
CA VAL A 152 5.29 12.43 -5.89
C VAL A 152 4.52 12.66 -4.59
N ASN A 153 4.43 13.93 -4.15
CA ASN A 153 3.67 14.27 -2.94
C ASN A 153 2.17 14.00 -3.14
N GLY A 154 1.62 14.36 -4.31
CA GLY A 154 0.22 14.05 -4.66
C GLY A 154 -0.07 12.54 -4.64
N THR A 155 0.81 11.72 -5.21
CA THR A 155 0.71 10.26 -5.14
C THR A 155 0.78 9.77 -3.70
N ARG A 156 1.74 10.26 -2.90
CA ARG A 156 1.86 9.88 -1.48
C ARG A 156 0.57 10.17 -0.72
N GLN A 157 -0.01 11.36 -0.89
CA GLN A 157 -1.26 11.75 -0.23
C GLN A 157 -2.42 10.82 -0.61
N ARG A 158 -2.54 10.45 -1.88
CA ARG A 158 -3.57 9.49 -2.34
C ARG A 158 -3.35 8.11 -1.73
N LEU A 159 -2.10 7.63 -1.67
CA LEU A 159 -1.78 6.36 -1.01
C LEU A 159 -2.12 6.38 0.46
N ASP A 160 -1.76 7.45 1.19
CA ASP A 160 -2.10 7.61 2.60
C ASP A 160 -3.64 7.53 2.78
N TYR A 161 -4.43 8.16 1.89
CA TYR A 161 -5.90 8.07 1.91
C TYR A 161 -6.43 6.65 1.67
N ILE A 162 -5.92 5.96 0.65
CA ILE A 162 -6.34 4.58 0.33
C ILE A 162 -5.97 3.63 1.49
N MET A 163 -4.81 3.83 2.10
CA MET A 163 -4.38 3.03 3.25
C MET A 163 -5.29 3.20 4.47
N LEU A 164 -5.86 4.39 4.70
CA LEU A 164 -6.88 4.56 5.74
C LEU A 164 -8.10 3.67 5.49
N SER A 165 -8.52 3.52 4.23
CA SER A 165 -9.62 2.62 3.87
C SER A 165 -9.25 1.14 4.10
N VAL A 166 -8.03 0.75 3.71
CA VAL A 166 -7.52 -0.61 3.94
C VAL A 166 -7.46 -0.92 5.44
N ASP A 167 -6.90 -0.03 6.25
CA ASP A 167 -6.80 -0.22 7.70
C ASP A 167 -8.17 -0.26 8.40
N SER A 168 -9.12 0.57 7.94
CA SER A 168 -10.50 0.48 8.41
C SER A 168 -11.11 -0.89 8.12
N GLU A 169 -10.93 -1.39 6.90
CA GLU A 169 -11.47 -2.70 6.49
C GLU A 169 -10.83 -3.85 7.28
N ARG A 170 -9.52 -3.77 7.56
CA ARG A 170 -8.82 -4.73 8.45
C ARG A 170 -9.45 -4.77 9.83
N GLY A 171 -9.77 -3.60 10.40
CA GLY A 171 -10.44 -3.51 11.70
C GLY A 171 -11.82 -4.17 11.68
N VAL A 172 -12.62 -3.91 10.64
CA VAL A 172 -13.96 -4.50 10.47
C VAL A 172 -13.89 -6.03 10.34
N ILE A 173 -12.94 -6.57 9.58
CA ILE A 173 -12.79 -8.02 9.42
C ILE A 173 -12.39 -8.67 10.75
N ARG A 174 -11.44 -8.06 11.48
CA ARG A 174 -11.01 -8.55 12.79
C ARG A 174 -12.18 -8.63 13.76
N GLU A 175 -12.97 -7.57 13.87
CA GLU A 175 -14.13 -7.53 14.75
C GLU A 175 -15.17 -8.59 14.37
N LYS A 176 -15.46 -8.78 13.07
CA LYS A 176 -16.39 -9.81 12.62
C LYS A 176 -15.89 -11.23 12.93
N LEU A 177 -14.59 -11.50 12.75
CA LEU A 177 -13.98 -12.79 13.10
C LEU A 177 -14.06 -13.07 14.60
N GLU A 178 -13.77 -12.07 15.44
CA GLU A 178 -13.88 -12.18 16.90
C GLU A 178 -15.33 -12.49 17.32
N ARG A 179 -16.32 -11.78 16.76
CA ARG A 179 -17.75 -12.05 17.03
C ARG A 179 -18.16 -13.47 16.63
N LEU A 180 -17.77 -13.93 15.45
CA LEU A 180 -18.07 -15.30 15.00
C LEU A 180 -17.42 -16.34 15.91
N GLU A 181 -16.20 -16.08 16.40
CA GLU A 181 -15.54 -16.98 17.33
C GLU A 181 -16.24 -17.02 18.70
N GLU A 182 -16.71 -15.87 19.20
CA GLU A 182 -17.51 -15.81 20.42
C GLU A 182 -18.85 -16.55 20.29
N GLU A 183 -19.56 -16.36 19.18
CA GLU A 183 -20.80 -17.09 18.89
C GLU A 183 -20.56 -18.59 18.82
N ARG A 184 -19.49 -19.02 18.13
CA ARG A 184 -19.08 -20.43 18.07
C ARG A 184 -18.83 -20.98 19.47
N LYS A 185 -18.05 -20.27 20.30
CA LYS A 185 -17.73 -20.68 21.67
C LYS A 185 -18.98 -20.78 22.54
N LYS A 186 -19.91 -19.82 22.45
CA LYS A 186 -21.17 -19.84 23.19
C LYS A 186 -21.96 -21.11 22.87
N ILE A 187 -22.14 -21.44 21.58
CA ILE A 187 -22.88 -22.63 21.16
C ILE A 187 -22.22 -23.93 21.66
N VAL A 188 -20.89 -24.03 21.56
CA VAL A 188 -20.16 -25.24 22.00
C VAL A 188 -20.20 -25.42 23.53
N VAL A 189 -20.27 -24.33 24.29
CA VAL A 189 -20.33 -24.39 25.76
C VAL A 189 -21.76 -24.55 26.28
N SER A 190 -22.76 -24.01 25.57
CA SER A 190 -24.17 -24.08 25.97
C SER A 190 -24.90 -25.37 25.55
N SER A 191 -24.24 -26.24 24.76
CA SER A 191 -24.80 -27.49 24.21
C SER A 191 -24.09 -28.73 24.76
#